data_AF-A0A090S325-F1
#
_entry.id   AF-A0A090S325-F1
#
_cell.length_a   1.000
_cell.length_b   1.000
_cell.length_c   1.000
_cell.angle_alpha   90.00
_cell.angle_beta   90.00
_cell.angle_gamma   90.00
#
_symmetry.space_group_name_H-M   'P 1'
#
loop_
_entity.id
_entity.type
_entity.pdbx_description
1 polymer ?
#
loop_
_entity_poly.entity_id
_entity_poly.type
_entity_poly.pdbx_seq_one_letter_code
_entity_poly.pdbx_strand_id
1 'polypeptide(L)'
;MAPLAFEAQADQSRLRLAYTAEIASGALTELQDLAIEAEIKLKEGYSMLAAVGAGVTKNANHCFGFYQQLKHAPVEFISEAESQLSLAAVLRKSDIQPLVKSVHTQLFQAQKRVAVALCGKGNIGSSWLSLFKEQKSELEKRRGMSFNLVAVIDSQTYWFDEDGIDEQQVLTRYEDEAIEYQGDIWLKRLAALQGYDEAWC
;
A
#
# COMPACT_ATOMS: atom_id res chain seq x y z
N MET A 1 29.34 -5.40 15.69
CA MET A 1 27.97 -4.84 15.87
C MET A 1 27.09 -5.10 14.63
N ALA A 2 25.78 -5.28 14.78
CA ALA A 2 24.87 -5.52 13.63
C ALA A 2 24.58 -4.22 12.85
N PRO A 3 24.53 -4.26 11.50
CA PRO A 3 24.18 -3.11 10.68
C PRO A 3 22.68 -2.76 10.79
N LEU A 4 22.33 -1.50 10.55
CA LEU A 4 20.93 -1.04 10.49
C LEU A 4 20.24 -1.46 9.19
N ALA A 5 21.01 -1.55 8.11
CA ALA A 5 20.57 -2.02 6.81
C ALA A 5 21.77 -2.60 6.07
N PHE A 6 21.54 -3.63 5.25
CA PHE A 6 22.60 -4.20 4.42
C PHE A 6 22.07 -4.66 3.06
N GLU A 7 22.98 -4.75 2.09
CA GLU A 7 22.72 -5.28 0.77
C GLU A 7 23.91 -6.13 0.35
N ALA A 8 23.66 -7.39 -0.03
CA ALA A 8 24.64 -8.28 -0.63
C ALA A 8 24.43 -8.36 -2.14
N GLN A 9 25.42 -7.93 -2.92
CA GLN A 9 25.43 -7.98 -4.38
C GLN A 9 26.39 -9.09 -4.81
N ALA A 10 25.87 -10.32 -4.86
CA ALA A 10 26.67 -11.52 -5.12
C ALA A 10 27.34 -11.51 -6.51
N ASP A 11 26.69 -10.88 -7.50
CA ASP A 11 27.18 -10.68 -8.86
C ASP A 11 28.41 -9.75 -8.92
N GLN A 12 28.50 -8.80 -7.98
CA GLN A 12 29.57 -7.79 -7.91
C GLN A 12 30.56 -8.06 -6.78
N SER A 13 30.42 -9.19 -6.07
CA SER A 13 31.18 -9.53 -4.87
C SER A 13 31.23 -8.36 -3.87
N ARG A 14 30.12 -7.64 -3.71
CA ARG A 14 30.05 -6.41 -2.92
C ARG A 14 29.02 -6.54 -1.80
N LEU A 15 29.45 -6.24 -0.58
CA LEU A 15 28.59 -6.11 0.59
C LEU A 15 28.52 -4.64 1.00
N ARG A 16 27.31 -4.15 1.25
CA ARG A 16 27.07 -2.79 1.77
C ARG A 16 26.45 -2.92 3.14
N LEU A 17 27.00 -2.20 4.10
CA LEU A 17 26.55 -2.16 5.48
C LEU A 17 26.29 -0.70 5.86
N ALA A 18 25.12 -0.41 6.41
CA ALA A 18 24.77 0.90 6.92
C ALA A 18 24.82 0.92 8.45
N TYR A 19 25.48 1.95 8.98
CA TYR A 19 25.63 2.22 10.40
C TYR A 19 25.31 3.68 10.67
N THR A 20 24.99 4.03 11.92
CA THR A 20 24.93 5.44 12.30
C THR A 20 26.34 6.04 12.35
N ALA A 21 26.43 7.38 12.28
CA ALA A 21 27.72 8.07 12.28
C ALA A 21 28.54 7.79 13.55
N GLU A 22 27.86 7.59 14.68
CA GLU A 22 28.49 7.37 15.98
C GLU A 22 29.18 6.01 16.09
N ILE A 23 28.68 4.99 15.39
CA ILE A 23 29.19 3.61 15.48
C ILE A 23 29.98 3.17 14.25
N ALA A 24 29.91 3.94 13.15
CA ALA A 24 30.53 3.57 11.87
C ALA A 24 32.05 3.36 11.98
N SER A 25 32.76 4.22 12.70
CA SER A 25 34.20 4.08 12.91
C SER A 25 34.56 2.82 13.70
N GLY A 26 33.80 2.51 14.76
CA GLY A 26 34.00 1.30 15.55
C GLY A 26 33.75 0.03 14.74
N ALA A 27 32.66 0.01 13.95
CA ALA A 27 32.36 -1.09 13.04
C ALA A 27 33.44 -1.29 11.97
N LEU A 28 34.02 -0.20 11.44
CA LEU A 28 35.13 -0.28 10.49
C LEU A 28 36.35 -0.97 11.10
N THR A 29 36.73 -0.59 12.31
CA THR A 29 37.86 -1.21 13.03
C THR A 29 37.61 -2.70 13.26
N GLU A 30 36.42 -3.08 13.77
CA GLU A 30 36.05 -4.50 13.95
C GLU A 30 36.18 -5.29 12.64
N LEU A 31 35.72 -4.74 11.51
CA LEU A 31 35.79 -5.42 10.21
C LEU A 31 37.23 -5.56 9.69
N GLN A 32 38.08 -4.58 9.95
CA GLN A 32 39.50 -4.62 9.57
C GLN A 32 40.26 -5.66 10.41
N ASP A 33 39.93 -5.79 11.69
CA ASP A 33 40.56 -6.76 12.60
C ASP A 33 40.20 -8.21 12.27
N LEU A 34 39.08 -8.45 11.61
CA LEU A 34 38.68 -9.78 11.13
C LEU A 34 39.57 -10.32 9.99
N ALA A 35 40.54 -9.53 9.51
CA ALA A 35 41.51 -9.91 8.46
C ALA A 35 40.84 -10.50 7.19
N ILE A 36 39.67 -9.97 6.83
CA ILE A 36 38.94 -10.37 5.63
C ILE A 36 39.74 -9.90 4.40
N GLU A 37 39.96 -10.79 3.43
CA GLU A 37 40.57 -10.46 2.13
C GLU A 37 39.58 -9.66 1.24
N ALA A 38 39.16 -8.49 1.70
CA ALA A 38 38.25 -7.60 0.99
C ALA A 38 38.68 -6.14 1.16
N GLU A 39 38.47 -5.33 0.12
CA GLU A 39 38.67 -3.89 0.19
C GLU A 39 37.52 -3.23 0.96
N ILE A 40 37.79 -2.70 2.15
CA ILE A 40 36.78 -2.03 2.98
C ILE A 40 36.87 -0.51 2.77
N LYS A 41 35.75 0.11 2.40
CA LYS A 41 35.64 1.57 2.20
C LYS A 41 34.55 2.14 3.08
N LEU A 42 34.92 3.04 3.99
CA LEU A 42 33.97 3.89 4.68
C LEU A 42 33.50 5.01 3.75
N LYS A 43 32.18 5.18 3.64
CA LYS A 43 31.58 6.31 2.90
C LYS A 43 30.59 7.03 3.80
N GLU A 44 30.67 8.36 3.77
CA GLU A 44 29.82 9.24 4.56
C GLU A 44 28.89 10.06 3.64
N GLY A 45 28.03 10.88 4.25
CA GLY A 45 27.10 11.74 3.50
C GLY A 45 25.88 10.99 2.97
N TYR A 46 25.42 9.98 3.72
CA TYR A 46 24.18 9.27 3.42
C TYR A 46 23.10 9.64 4.45
N SER A 47 21.85 9.45 4.05
CA SER A 47 20.68 9.52 4.91
C SER A 47 19.96 8.19 4.84
N MET A 48 19.29 7.81 5.93
CA MET A 48 18.49 6.60 5.99
C MET A 48 17.04 6.97 6.26
N LEU A 49 16.12 6.38 5.50
CA LEU A 49 14.69 6.45 5.73
C LEU A 49 14.18 5.03 5.91
N ALA A 50 13.40 4.78 6.96
CA ALA A 50 12.82 3.47 7.21
C ALA A 50 11.32 3.59 7.50
N ALA A 51 10.54 2.68 6.90
CA ALA A 51 9.17 2.41 7.31
C ALA A 51 9.19 1.21 8.25
N VAL A 52 8.68 1.36 9.46
CA VAL A 52 8.68 0.32 10.51
C VAL A 52 7.25 0.07 10.97
N GLY A 53 6.81 -1.18 10.98
CA GLY A 53 5.49 -1.55 11.43
C GLY A 53 5.09 -2.97 11.03
N ALA A 54 4.12 -3.53 11.77
CA ALA A 54 3.56 -4.83 11.44
C ALA A 54 2.92 -4.77 10.03
N GLY A 55 3.41 -5.62 9.12
CA GLY A 55 2.86 -5.74 7.78
C GLY A 55 3.39 -4.74 6.76
N VAL A 56 4.38 -3.89 7.08
CA VAL A 56 5.00 -3.00 6.07
C VAL A 56 5.59 -3.81 4.91
N THR A 57 6.23 -4.96 5.20
CA THR A 57 6.84 -5.78 4.16
C THR A 57 5.90 -6.86 3.60
N LYS A 58 4.87 -7.25 4.38
CA LYS A 58 3.85 -8.24 3.97
C LYS A 58 2.71 -7.64 3.14
N ASN A 59 2.42 -6.36 3.31
CA ASN A 59 1.39 -5.67 2.53
C ASN A 59 2.01 -5.17 1.21
N ALA A 60 1.65 -5.81 0.10
CA ALA A 60 2.13 -5.44 -1.23
C ALA A 60 1.89 -3.96 -1.57
N ASN A 61 0.80 -3.36 -1.08
CA ASN A 61 0.52 -1.94 -1.29
C ASN A 61 1.47 -1.03 -0.51
N HIS A 62 1.86 -1.41 0.71
CA HIS A 62 2.83 -0.65 1.50
C HIS A 62 4.23 -0.73 0.88
N CYS A 63 4.67 -1.93 0.50
CA CYS A 63 5.92 -2.14 -0.23
C CYS A 63 5.94 -1.32 -1.52
N PHE A 64 4.94 -1.49 -2.38
CA PHE A 64 4.84 -0.77 -3.64
C PHE A 64 4.80 0.75 -3.42
N GLY A 65 4.01 1.23 -2.47
CA GLY A 65 3.94 2.64 -2.11
C GLY A 65 5.29 3.20 -1.68
N PHE A 66 6.06 2.44 -0.90
CA PHE A 66 7.40 2.83 -0.47
C PHE A 66 8.34 2.97 -1.68
N TYR A 67 8.43 1.95 -2.53
CA TYR A 67 9.26 2.00 -3.74
C TYR A 67 8.85 3.14 -4.69
N GLN A 68 7.54 3.37 -4.83
CA GLN A 68 6.99 4.40 -5.70
C GLN A 68 7.39 5.81 -5.23
N GLN A 69 7.33 6.07 -3.92
CA GLN A 69 7.75 7.36 -3.35
C GLN A 69 9.27 7.60 -3.48
N LEU A 70 10.06 6.52 -3.54
CA LEU A 70 11.51 6.60 -3.70
C LEU A 70 11.98 6.68 -5.17
N LYS A 71 11.09 6.55 -6.15
CA LYS A 71 11.44 6.43 -7.59
C LYS A 71 12.37 7.52 -8.12
N HIS A 72 12.23 8.75 -7.61
CA HIS A 72 13.05 9.89 -8.01
C HIS A 72 14.10 10.30 -6.96
N ALA A 73 14.17 9.56 -5.86
CA ALA A 73 15.13 9.80 -4.80
C ALA A 73 16.49 9.17 -5.17
N PRO A 74 17.63 9.75 -4.74
CA PRO A 74 18.95 9.23 -5.03
C PRO A 74 19.31 8.03 -4.14
N VAL A 75 18.55 6.95 -4.26
CA VAL A 75 18.72 5.71 -3.50
C VAL A 75 20.05 5.05 -3.89
N GLU A 76 20.81 4.66 -2.88
CA GLU A 76 22.00 3.82 -3.01
C GLU A 76 21.61 2.34 -2.97
N PHE A 77 20.80 1.96 -1.98
CA PHE A 77 20.19 0.64 -1.86
C PHE A 77 18.97 0.65 -0.94
N ILE A 78 18.18 -0.42 -1.03
CA ILE A 78 17.04 -0.70 -0.14
C ILE A 78 17.29 -2.05 0.53
N SER A 79 16.94 -2.14 1.80
CA SER A 79 17.11 -3.32 2.65
C SER A 79 15.81 -3.63 3.35
N GLU A 80 15.35 -4.87 3.23
CA GLU A 80 14.27 -5.42 4.05
C GLU A 80 14.90 -6.09 5.28
N ALA A 81 14.41 -5.74 6.48
CA ALA A 81 14.87 -6.42 7.67
C ALA A 81 14.38 -7.87 7.70
N GLU A 82 15.22 -8.80 8.17
CA GLU A 82 14.86 -10.22 8.31
C GLU A 82 13.61 -10.44 9.17
N SER A 83 13.34 -9.54 10.11
CA SER A 83 12.13 -9.55 10.93
C SER A 83 10.84 -9.31 10.14
N GLN A 84 10.92 -8.84 8.88
CA GLN A 84 9.79 -8.43 8.05
C GLN A 84 8.96 -7.28 8.67
N LEU A 85 9.58 -6.53 9.59
CA LEU A 85 8.93 -5.41 10.28
C LEU A 85 9.38 -4.07 9.72
N SER A 86 10.38 -4.03 8.85
CA SER A 86 10.86 -2.77 8.30
C SER A 86 11.46 -2.87 6.91
N LEU A 87 11.23 -1.80 6.15
CA LEU A 87 11.86 -1.53 4.87
C LEU A 87 12.67 -0.24 5.01
N ALA A 88 13.97 -0.32 4.75
CA ALA A 88 14.91 0.79 4.88
C ALA A 88 15.53 1.15 3.54
N ALA A 89 15.63 2.43 3.25
CA ALA A 89 16.33 2.97 2.09
C ALA A 89 17.51 3.80 2.56
N VAL A 90 18.68 3.55 1.96
CA VAL A 90 19.88 4.36 2.12
C VAL A 90 19.99 5.28 0.92
N LEU A 91 20.07 6.58 1.16
CA LEU A 91 20.02 7.62 0.14
C LEU A 91 21.31 8.45 0.18
N ARG A 92 21.82 8.84 -0.98
CA ARG A 92 22.88 9.86 -1.08
C ARG A 92 22.30 11.20 -0.65
N LYS A 93 23.05 11.99 0.14
CA LYS A 93 22.64 13.25 0.80
C LYS A 93 21.54 14.01 0.04
N SER A 94 20.34 14.03 0.60
CA SER A 94 19.15 14.72 0.08
C SER A 94 18.35 15.34 1.21
N ASP A 95 17.46 16.29 0.89
CA ASP A 95 16.46 16.75 1.86
C ASP A 95 15.45 15.61 2.11
N ILE A 96 15.57 14.97 3.26
CA ILE A 96 14.79 13.78 3.60
C ILE A 96 13.39 14.14 4.12
N GLN A 97 13.18 15.35 4.62
CA GLN A 97 11.93 15.72 5.31
C GLN A 97 10.69 15.60 4.41
N PRO A 98 10.70 16.12 3.16
CA PRO A 98 9.59 15.92 2.23
C PRO A 98 9.33 14.43 1.95
N LEU A 99 10.40 13.64 1.84
CA LEU A 99 10.33 12.22 1.53
C LEU A 99 9.71 11.42 2.67
N VAL A 100 10.12 11.69 3.92
CA VAL A 100 9.51 11.10 5.12
C VAL A 100 8.02 11.37 5.15
N LYS A 101 7.60 12.62 4.93
CA LYS A 101 6.19 13.00 4.93
C LYS A 101 5.41 12.30 3.81
N SER A 102 5.98 12.23 2.61
CA SER A 102 5.34 11.58 1.47
C SER A 102 5.18 10.07 1.67
N VAL A 103 6.25 9.41 2.14
CA VAL A 103 6.23 7.96 2.47
C VAL A 103 5.21 7.69 3.58
N HIS A 104 5.23 8.46 4.67
CA HIS A 104 4.28 8.28 5.75
C HIS A 104 2.83 8.41 5.27
N THR A 105 2.55 9.44 4.46
CA THR A 105 1.21 9.68 3.90
C THR A 105 0.79 8.52 3.00
N GLN A 106 1.66 8.07 2.09
CA GLN A 106 1.36 6.98 1.16
C GLN A 106 1.11 5.64 1.87
N LEU A 107 1.83 5.36 2.95
CA LEU A 107 1.78 4.06 3.63
C LEU A 107 0.70 4.00 4.71
N PHE A 108 0.43 5.11 5.41
CA PHE A 108 -0.35 5.09 6.64
C PHE A 108 -1.55 6.04 6.64
N GLN A 109 -1.75 6.85 5.60
CA GLN A 109 -3.04 7.51 5.45
C GLN A 109 -4.09 6.43 5.15
N ALA A 110 -5.19 6.43 5.92
CA ALA A 110 -6.31 5.55 5.66
C ALA A 110 -6.72 5.71 4.19
N GLN A 111 -6.67 4.62 3.42
CA GLN A 111 -7.16 4.65 2.04
C GLN A 111 -8.63 5.07 2.13
N LYS A 112 -8.97 6.19 1.47
CA LYS A 112 -10.36 6.66 1.44
C LYS A 112 -11.25 5.53 0.95
N ARG A 113 -12.26 5.18 1.73
CA ARG A 113 -13.22 4.13 1.40
C ARG A 113 -14.40 4.76 0.71
N VAL A 114 -14.66 4.36 -0.53
CA VAL A 114 -15.76 4.85 -1.35
C VAL A 114 -16.81 3.76 -1.44
N ALA A 115 -18.01 4.05 -0.92
CA ALA A 115 -19.19 3.23 -1.12
C ALA A 115 -19.73 3.46 -2.53
N VAL A 116 -19.95 2.39 -3.29
CA VAL A 116 -20.50 2.45 -4.65
C VAL A 116 -21.87 1.78 -4.67
N ALA A 117 -22.87 2.49 -5.18
CA ALA A 117 -24.20 1.98 -5.42
C ALA A 117 -24.45 1.88 -6.93
N LEU A 118 -24.71 0.67 -7.43
CA LEU A 118 -25.05 0.45 -8.83
C LEU A 118 -26.54 0.68 -9.05
N CYS A 119 -26.87 1.80 -9.67
CA CYS A 119 -28.22 2.21 -9.97
C CYS A 119 -28.66 1.67 -11.36
N GLY A 120 -29.17 0.43 -11.40
CA GLY A 120 -29.72 -0.25 -12.58
C GLY A 120 -28.96 -1.53 -12.99
N LYS A 121 -29.52 -2.72 -12.70
CA LYS A 121 -28.88 -4.03 -13.00
C LYS A 121 -29.06 -4.58 -14.42
N GLY A 122 -29.69 -3.83 -15.33
CA GLY A 122 -29.94 -4.27 -16.71
C GLY A 122 -28.66 -4.51 -17.52
N ASN A 123 -28.78 -4.64 -18.85
CA ASN A 123 -27.63 -4.91 -19.74
C ASN A 123 -26.42 -3.97 -19.53
N ILE A 124 -26.69 -2.71 -19.17
CA ILE A 124 -25.64 -1.72 -18.86
C ILE A 124 -25.01 -2.01 -17.49
N GLY A 125 -25.82 -2.31 -16.47
CA GLY A 125 -25.34 -2.63 -15.11
C GLY A 125 -24.51 -3.90 -15.06
N SER A 126 -24.92 -4.95 -15.78
CA SER A 126 -24.13 -6.20 -15.86
C SER A 126 -22.78 -5.98 -16.55
N SER A 127 -22.74 -5.13 -17.58
CA SER A 127 -21.49 -4.72 -18.24
C SER A 127 -20.62 -3.88 -17.30
N TRP A 128 -21.22 -2.97 -16.54
CA TRP A 128 -20.50 -2.17 -15.53
C TRP A 128 -19.93 -3.06 -14.43
N LEU A 129 -20.67 -4.06 -13.92
CA LEU A 129 -20.17 -5.00 -12.92
C LEU A 129 -18.94 -5.77 -13.44
N SER A 130 -18.97 -6.18 -14.70
CA SER A 130 -17.85 -6.86 -15.35
C SER A 130 -16.62 -5.95 -15.43
N LEU A 131 -16.81 -4.69 -15.84
CA LEU A 131 -15.73 -3.69 -15.90
C LEU A 131 -15.22 -3.31 -14.51
N PHE A 132 -16.11 -3.14 -13.54
CA PHE A 132 -15.76 -2.82 -12.16
C PHE A 132 -14.90 -3.94 -11.58
N LYS A 133 -15.31 -5.21 -11.74
CA LYS A 133 -14.52 -6.37 -11.36
C LYS A 133 -13.12 -6.36 -11.98
N GLU A 134 -13.02 -6.10 -13.28
CA GLU A 134 -11.74 -6.13 -14.00
C GLU A 134 -10.82 -4.97 -13.63
N GLN A 135 -11.38 -3.77 -13.42
CA GLN A 135 -10.61 -2.54 -13.27
C GLN A 135 -10.45 -2.06 -11.84
N LYS A 136 -11.22 -2.58 -10.87
CA LYS A 136 -11.21 -2.12 -9.47
C LYS A 136 -9.80 -2.06 -8.88
N SER A 137 -9.02 -3.14 -8.99
CA SER A 137 -7.67 -3.15 -8.42
C SER A 137 -6.76 -2.07 -9.03
N GLU A 138 -6.86 -1.83 -10.33
CA GLU A 138 -6.06 -0.79 -11.00
C GLU A 138 -6.56 0.61 -10.64
N LEU A 139 -7.87 0.79 -10.51
CA LEU A 139 -8.50 2.05 -10.10
C LEU A 139 -8.11 2.42 -8.66
N GLU A 140 -8.18 1.46 -7.73
CA GLU A 140 -7.76 1.61 -6.34
C GLU A 140 -6.29 2.02 -6.24
N LYS A 141 -5.41 1.36 -7.00
CA LYS A 141 -3.98 1.69 -7.08
C LYS A 141 -3.75 3.11 -7.60
N ARG A 142 -4.42 3.51 -8.68
CA ARG A 142 -4.25 4.84 -9.30
C ARG A 142 -4.79 5.98 -8.44
N ARG A 143 -5.88 5.74 -7.70
CA ARG A 143 -6.57 6.78 -6.92
C ARG A 143 -6.14 6.81 -5.44
N GLY A 144 -5.52 5.75 -4.94
CA GLY A 144 -5.21 5.62 -3.51
C GLY A 144 -6.47 5.49 -2.63
N MET A 145 -7.52 4.89 -3.20
CA MET A 145 -8.84 4.71 -2.57
C MET A 145 -9.19 3.22 -2.58
N SER A 146 -10.12 2.81 -1.72
CA SER A 146 -10.77 1.50 -1.82
C SER A 146 -12.23 1.68 -2.24
N PHE A 147 -12.70 0.88 -3.18
CA PHE A 147 -14.07 0.96 -3.68
C PHE A 147 -14.85 -0.31 -3.29
N ASN A 148 -15.95 -0.13 -2.55
CA ASN A 148 -16.82 -1.24 -2.16
C ASN A 148 -18.19 -1.04 -2.82
N LEU A 149 -18.63 -2.02 -3.59
CA LEU A 149 -20.03 -2.08 -4.02
C LEU A 149 -20.87 -2.37 -2.77
N VAL A 150 -21.76 -1.47 -2.37
CA VAL A 150 -22.59 -1.63 -1.15
C VAL A 150 -24.07 -1.75 -1.49
N ALA A 151 -24.45 -1.39 -2.71
CA ALA A 151 -25.82 -1.51 -3.17
C ALA A 151 -25.89 -1.83 -4.65
N VAL A 152 -26.86 -2.65 -5.02
CA VAL A 152 -27.29 -2.87 -6.40
C VAL A 152 -28.79 -2.62 -6.43
N ILE A 153 -29.23 -1.70 -7.28
CA ILE A 153 -30.62 -1.26 -7.37
C ILE A 153 -31.17 -1.64 -8.74
N ASP A 154 -32.34 -2.25 -8.74
CA ASP A 154 -33.18 -2.44 -9.92
C ASP A 154 -34.42 -1.55 -9.82
N SER A 155 -35.25 -1.56 -10.87
CA SER A 155 -36.50 -0.81 -10.96
C SER A 155 -37.49 -1.07 -9.81
N GLN A 156 -37.47 -2.26 -9.22
CA GLN A 156 -38.47 -2.71 -8.22
C GLN A 156 -37.86 -3.27 -6.93
N THR A 157 -36.58 -3.62 -6.94
CA THR A 157 -35.90 -4.25 -5.81
C THR A 157 -34.50 -3.66 -5.63
N TYR A 158 -33.89 -3.88 -4.48
CA TYR A 158 -32.50 -3.55 -4.25
C TYR A 158 -31.84 -4.56 -3.31
N TRP A 159 -30.55 -4.79 -3.51
CA TRP A 159 -29.69 -5.48 -2.56
C TRP A 159 -28.77 -4.44 -1.93
N PHE A 160 -28.69 -4.41 -0.60
CA PHE A 160 -27.80 -3.52 0.16
C PHE A 160 -27.04 -4.31 1.23
N ASP A 161 -25.72 -4.12 1.28
CA ASP A 161 -24.82 -4.66 2.29
C ASP A 161 -23.81 -3.56 2.71
N GLU A 162 -23.76 -3.24 3.99
CA GLU A 162 -22.87 -2.21 4.54
C GLU A 162 -21.40 -2.65 4.57
N ASP A 163 -21.15 -3.95 4.72
CA ASP A 163 -19.80 -4.53 4.68
C ASP A 163 -19.31 -4.69 3.23
N GLY A 164 -20.23 -4.65 2.28
CA GLY A 164 -20.00 -4.69 0.85
C GLY A 164 -20.44 -6.00 0.20
N ILE A 165 -20.79 -5.89 -1.07
CA ILE A 165 -21.26 -6.94 -1.94
C ILE A 165 -20.11 -7.40 -2.82
N ASP A 166 -19.85 -8.70 -2.85
CA ASP A 166 -18.92 -9.30 -3.81
C ASP A 166 -19.47 -9.13 -5.23
N GLU A 167 -18.84 -8.27 -6.04
CA GLU A 167 -19.25 -7.97 -7.40
C GLU A 167 -19.35 -9.23 -8.29
N GLN A 168 -18.65 -10.32 -7.95
CA GLN A 168 -18.69 -11.58 -8.69
C GLN A 168 -19.96 -12.38 -8.45
N GLN A 169 -20.59 -12.19 -7.30
CA GLN A 169 -21.78 -12.92 -6.87
C GLN A 169 -23.08 -12.17 -7.16
N VAL A 170 -22.99 -10.89 -7.57
CA VAL A 170 -24.17 -10.07 -7.84
C VAL A 170 -25.10 -10.74 -8.85
N LEU A 171 -24.58 -11.18 -9.98
CA LEU A 171 -25.43 -11.76 -11.04
C LEU A 171 -26.12 -13.07 -10.63
N THR A 172 -25.56 -13.80 -9.66
CA THR A 172 -26.10 -15.10 -9.22
C THR A 172 -26.95 -15.03 -7.97
N ARG A 173 -26.66 -14.11 -7.04
CA ARG A 173 -27.33 -14.02 -5.73
C ARG A 173 -28.33 -12.88 -5.62
N TYR A 174 -28.37 -11.97 -6.59
CA TYR A 174 -29.24 -10.79 -6.49
C TYR A 174 -30.71 -11.17 -6.24
N GLU A 175 -31.24 -12.18 -6.91
CA GLU A 175 -32.66 -12.57 -6.73
C GLU A 175 -32.94 -13.13 -5.33
N ASP A 176 -31.95 -13.73 -4.68
CA ASP A 176 -32.09 -14.30 -3.33
C ASP A 176 -31.93 -13.23 -2.24
N GLU A 177 -31.08 -12.22 -2.47
CA GLU A 177 -30.69 -11.21 -1.48
C GLU A 177 -31.45 -9.88 -1.62
N ALA A 178 -32.03 -9.61 -2.81
CA ALA A 178 -32.72 -8.36 -3.06
C ALA A 178 -34.08 -8.31 -2.37
N ILE A 179 -34.40 -7.13 -1.83
CA ILE A 179 -35.68 -6.85 -1.19
C ILE A 179 -36.47 -5.83 -2.00
N GLU A 180 -37.79 -5.87 -1.87
CA GLU A 180 -38.68 -4.92 -2.55
C GLU A 180 -38.43 -3.48 -2.13
N TYR A 181 -38.65 -2.59 -3.09
CA TYR A 181 -38.46 -1.16 -2.88
C TYR A 181 -39.47 -0.59 -1.88
N GLN A 182 -38.99 -0.24 -0.70
CA GLN A 182 -39.80 0.41 0.34
C GLN A 182 -39.47 1.90 0.42
N GLY A 183 -39.90 2.67 -0.58
CA GLY A 183 -39.66 4.11 -0.63
C GLY A 183 -38.17 4.48 -0.69
N ASP A 184 -37.75 5.50 0.05
CA ASP A 184 -36.38 6.02 0.04
C ASP A 184 -35.43 5.34 1.06
N ILE A 185 -35.81 4.17 1.59
CA ILE A 185 -35.08 3.50 2.68
C ILE A 185 -33.63 3.17 2.29
N TRP A 186 -33.39 2.63 1.09
CA TRP A 186 -32.03 2.29 0.65
C TRP A 186 -31.13 3.53 0.54
N LEU A 187 -31.69 4.67 0.10
CA LEU A 187 -30.97 5.94 -0.02
C LEU A 187 -30.61 6.48 1.37
N LYS A 188 -31.53 6.36 2.33
CA LYS A 188 -31.28 6.68 3.75
C LYS A 188 -30.20 5.79 4.35
N ARG A 189 -30.21 4.48 4.04
CA ARG A 189 -29.17 3.54 4.47
C ARG A 189 -27.80 3.90 3.88
N LEU A 190 -27.76 4.22 2.59
CA LEU A 190 -26.53 4.66 1.91
C LEU A 190 -25.97 5.95 2.52
N ALA A 191 -26.83 6.94 2.78
CA ALA A 191 -26.44 8.22 3.38
C ALA A 191 -26.00 8.08 4.85
N ALA A 192 -26.44 7.03 5.55
CA ALA A 192 -26.12 6.77 6.95
C ALA A 192 -24.89 5.87 7.14
N LEU A 193 -24.29 5.34 6.06
CA LEU A 193 -23.14 4.43 6.13
C LEU A 193 -22.01 5.00 6.99
N GLN A 194 -21.60 4.22 7.98
CA GLN A 194 -20.43 4.48 8.79
C GLN A 194 -19.27 3.63 8.24
N GLY A 195 -18.06 4.19 8.16
CA GLY A 195 -16.88 3.47 7.65
C GLY A 195 -16.60 3.66 6.16
N TYR A 196 -17.30 4.58 5.49
CA TYR A 196 -16.95 5.10 4.17
C TYR A 196 -16.75 6.61 4.24
N ASP A 197 -15.76 7.12 3.52
CA ASP A 197 -15.45 8.54 3.43
C ASP A 197 -16.34 9.25 2.40
N GLU A 198 -16.77 8.54 1.35
CA GLU A 198 -17.59 9.05 0.25
C GLU A 198 -18.58 7.97 -0.25
N ALA A 199 -19.72 8.37 -0.81
CA ALA A 199 -20.71 7.47 -1.40
C ALA A 199 -21.10 7.93 -2.82
N TRP A 200 -21.01 7.04 -3.80
CA TRP A 200 -21.25 7.30 -5.22
C TRP A 200 -22.40 6.43 -5.76
N CYS A 201 -23.33 7.07 -6.47
CA CYS A 201 -24.28 6.52 -7.46
C CYS A 201 -24.08 7.43 -8.70
#